data_AF-A0A0A5GIC5-F1
#
_entry.id   AF-A0A0A5GIC5-F1
#
_cell.length_a   1.000
_cell.length_b   1.000
_cell.length_c   1.000
_cell.angle_alpha   90.00
_cell.angle_beta   90.00
_cell.angle_gamma   90.00
#
_symmetry.space_group_name_H-M   'P 1'
#
loop_
_entity.id
_entity.type
_entity.pdbx_description
1 polymer ?
#
loop_
_entity_poly.entity_id
_entity_poly.type
_entity_poly.pdbx_seq_one_letter_code
_entity_poly.pdbx_strand_id
1 'polypeptide(L)'
;MKGYEGELVSGSFMEDEASFYLTSLRHLETASTLGRDQLLQLYRYLHHQQEQGESCLVTINDQMPLLFQEDEVAMLMNDLREIMNEVGLHE
;
A
#
# COMPACT_ATOMS: atom_id res chain seq x y z
N MET A 1 10.15 15.21 4.47
CA MET A 1 10.01 13.74 4.42
C MET A 1 9.62 13.24 5.79
N LYS A 2 8.32 12.98 5.98
CA LYS A 2 7.75 12.41 7.20
C LYS A 2 7.77 10.89 7.08
N GLY A 3 8.37 10.19 8.03
CA GLY A 3 8.36 8.72 8.07
C GLY A 3 6.98 8.16 8.41
N TYR A 4 6.69 6.97 7.90
CA TYR A 4 5.49 6.19 8.20
C TYR A 4 5.88 4.74 8.50
N GLU A 5 5.29 4.19 9.54
CA GLU A 5 5.45 2.79 9.94
C GLU A 5 4.06 2.27 10.33
N GLY A 6 3.44 1.55 9.41
CA GLY A 6 2.19 0.82 9.61
C GLY A 6 2.45 -0.64 9.98
N GLU A 7 1.42 -1.47 9.86
CA GLU A 7 1.53 -2.88 10.24
C GLU A 7 2.22 -3.74 9.17
N LEU A 8 1.98 -3.43 7.90
CA LEU A 8 2.55 -4.10 6.75
C LEU A 8 3.34 -3.15 5.86
N VAL A 9 3.10 -1.85 5.90
CA VAL A 9 3.78 -0.88 5.05
C VAL A 9 4.63 0.05 5.89
N SER A 10 5.88 0.24 5.48
CA SER A 10 6.70 1.34 5.99
C SER A 10 7.35 2.13 4.85
N GLY A 11 7.61 3.40 5.12
CA GLY A 11 8.07 4.32 4.10
C GLY A 11 8.13 5.76 4.57
N SER A 12 8.05 6.68 3.62
CA SER A 12 8.09 8.11 3.88
C SER A 12 7.21 8.89 2.92
N PHE A 13 6.50 9.87 3.45
CA PHE A 13 5.72 10.82 2.66
C PHE A 13 6.63 11.81 1.94
N MET A 14 6.37 11.98 0.64
CA MET A 14 7.03 12.98 -0.19
C MET A 14 6.13 14.21 -0.31
N GLU A 15 6.46 15.24 0.47
CA GLU A 15 5.70 16.49 0.58
C GLU A 15 5.60 17.24 -0.75
N ASP A 16 6.62 17.14 -1.61
CA ASP A 16 6.67 17.86 -2.89
C ASP A 16 5.81 17.21 -4.00
N GLU A 17 5.57 15.90 -3.91
CA GLU A 17 4.96 15.11 -5.00
C GLU A 17 3.61 14.48 -4.62
N ALA A 18 3.20 14.66 -3.35
CA ALA A 18 2.00 14.02 -2.78
C ALA A 18 1.94 12.52 -3.10
N SER A 19 3.07 11.87 -2.82
CA SER A 19 3.32 10.47 -3.08
C SER A 19 3.98 9.84 -1.87
N PHE A 20 3.91 8.52 -1.80
CA PHE A 20 4.48 7.74 -0.73
C PHE A 20 5.69 6.96 -1.24
N TYR A 21 6.83 7.10 -0.58
CA TYR A 21 8.01 6.29 -0.85
C TYR A 21 7.98 5.05 0.04
N LEU A 22 7.60 3.91 -0.53
CA LEU A 22 7.55 2.61 0.12
C LEU A 22 8.98 2.06 0.27
N THR A 23 9.36 1.75 1.50
CA THR A 23 10.67 1.16 1.85
C THR A 23 10.56 -0.31 2.26
N SER A 24 9.42 -0.73 2.79
CA SER A 24 9.16 -2.14 3.08
C SER A 24 7.67 -2.46 3.00
N LEU A 25 7.39 -3.65 2.48
CA LEU A 25 6.09 -4.29 2.50
C LEU A 25 6.22 -5.65 3.21
N ARG A 26 5.55 -5.80 4.34
CA ARG A 26 5.59 -6.96 5.23
C ARG A 26 7.01 -7.19 5.76
N HIS A 27 7.75 -8.11 5.14
CA HIS A 27 9.16 -8.40 5.44
C HIS A 27 10.08 -8.17 4.25
N LEU A 28 9.53 -7.67 3.13
CA LEU A 28 10.25 -7.43 1.90
C LEU A 28 10.69 -5.98 1.84
N GLU A 29 12.00 -5.76 1.88
CA GLU A 29 12.57 -4.45 1.55
C GLU A 29 12.32 -4.15 0.07
N THR A 30 11.74 -2.99 -0.19
CA THR A 30 11.40 -2.54 -1.53
C THR A 30 11.65 -1.05 -1.64
N ALA A 31 11.92 -0.54 -2.83
CA ALA A 31 12.13 0.88 -3.07
C ALA A 31 11.17 1.30 -4.16
N SER A 32 10.02 1.85 -3.76
CA SER A 32 8.91 2.10 -4.68
C SER A 32 8.23 3.42 -4.38
N THR A 33 8.15 4.31 -5.37
CA THR A 33 7.32 5.51 -5.28
C THR A 33 5.90 5.17 -5.69
N LEU A 34 4.96 5.30 -4.76
CA LEU A 34 3.53 5.18 -4.97
C LEU A 34 2.92 6.58 -5.06
N GLY A 35 2.60 6.99 -6.28
CA GLY A 35 1.78 8.18 -6.54
C GLY A 35 0.31 7.94 -6.21
N ARG A 36 -0.47 9.02 -6.28
CA ARG A 36 -1.91 9.03 -6.01
C ARG A 36 -2.69 7.96 -6.78
N ASP A 37 -2.50 7.88 -8.09
CA ASP A 37 -3.20 6.89 -8.93
C ASP A 37 -2.82 5.45 -8.58
N GLN A 38 -1.56 5.21 -8.22
CA GLN A 38 -1.07 3.88 -7.86
C GLN A 38 -1.61 3.45 -6.50
N LEU A 39 -1.64 4.36 -5.52
CA LEU A 39 -2.28 4.12 -4.22
C LEU A 39 -3.76 3.78 -4.39
N LEU A 40 -4.47 4.57 -5.21
CA LEU A 40 -5.88 4.36 -5.49
C LEU A 40 -6.15 3.03 -6.20
N GLN A 41 -5.35 2.69 -7.21
CA GLN A 41 -5.47 1.42 -7.93
C GLN A 41 -5.21 0.23 -7.01
N LEU A 42 -4.18 0.31 -6.16
CA LEU A 42 -3.85 -0.74 -5.22
C LEU A 42 -4.96 -0.92 -4.17
N TYR A 43 -5.47 0.17 -3.59
CA TYR A 43 -6.56 0.10 -2.61
C TYR A 43 -7.82 -0.52 -3.21
N ARG A 44 -8.23 -0.09 -4.41
CA ARG A 44 -9.40 -0.65 -5.10
C ARG A 44 -9.23 -2.11 -5.46
N TYR A 45 -8.04 -2.51 -5.89
CA TYR A 45 -7.73 -3.90 -6.17
C TYR A 45 -7.87 -4.77 -4.92
N LEU A 46 -7.30 -4.32 -3.79
CA LEU A 46 -7.41 -5.03 -2.51
C LEU A 46 -8.86 -5.11 -2.01
N HIS A 47 -9.61 -4.01 -2.12
CA HIS A 47 -11.03 -3.97 -1.75
C HIS A 47 -11.84 -4.99 -2.55
N HIS A 48 -11.64 -5.03 -3.87
CA HIS A 48 -12.33 -5.99 -4.73
C HIS A 48 -12.00 -7.44 -4.35
N GLN A 49 -10.73 -7.73 -4.07
CA GLN A 49 -10.30 -9.06 -3.65
C GLN A 49 -10.87 -9.46 -2.29
N GLN A 50 -10.93 -8.53 -1.34
CA GLN A 50 -11.52 -8.76 -0.03
C GLN A 50 -13.01 -9.11 -0.15
N GLU A 51 -13.76 -8.44 -1.03
CA GLU A 51 -15.18 -8.75 -1.27
C GLU A 51 -15.40 -10.17 -1.84
N GLN A 52 -14.40 -10.75 -2.52
CA GLN A 52 -14.46 -12.12 -3.02
C GLN A 52 -14.09 -13.17 -1.95
N GLY A 53 -13.52 -12.77 -0.81
CA GLY A 53 -13.13 -13.68 0.27
C GLY A 53 -11.98 -14.63 -0.08
N GLU A 54 -11.14 -14.26 -1.05
CA GLU A 54 -10.01 -15.05 -1.51
C GLU A 54 -8.67 -14.41 -1.12
N SER A 55 -7.63 -15.23 -1.01
CA SER A 55 -6.25 -14.75 -0.87
C SER A 55 -5.87 -13.82 -2.02
N CYS A 56 -5.19 -12.72 -1.72
CA CYS A 56 -4.88 -11.68 -2.69
C CYS A 56 -3.41 -11.75 -3.13
N LEU A 57 -3.16 -11.61 -4.43
CA LEU A 57 -1.81 -11.63 -5.00
C LEU A 57 -1.41 -10.22 -5.43
N VAL A 58 -0.48 -9.61 -4.69
CA VAL A 58 -0.06 -8.22 -4.90
C VAL A 58 1.36 -8.20 -5.47
N THR A 59 1.57 -7.44 -6.54
CA THR A 59 2.87 -7.21 -7.15
C THR A 59 3.20 -5.72 -7.10
N ILE A 60 4.36 -5.36 -6.55
CA ILE A 60 4.84 -3.97 -6.49
C ILE A 60 6.11 -3.83 -7.33
N ASN A 61 6.14 -2.87 -8.26
CA ASN A 61 7.28 -2.50 -9.10
C ASN A 61 8.07 -3.71 -9.65
N ASP A 62 7.37 -4.62 -10.33
CA ASP A 62 7.92 -5.80 -11.00
C ASP A 62 8.68 -6.79 -10.08
N GLN A 63 8.49 -6.71 -8.77
CA GLN A 63 9.04 -7.67 -7.81
C GLN A 63 8.25 -9.00 -7.78
N MET A 64 8.73 -9.95 -6.98
CA MET A 64 8.02 -11.22 -6.78
C MET A 64 6.60 -10.97 -6.24
N PRO A 65 5.57 -11.61 -6.81
CA PRO A 65 4.21 -11.48 -6.31
C PRO A 65 4.12 -12.02 -4.88
N LEU A 66 3.49 -11.24 -4.02
CA LEU A 66 3.27 -11.60 -2.62
C LEU A 66 1.82 -12.04 -2.43
N LEU A 67 1.65 -13.22 -1.85
CA LEU A 67 0.34 -13.72 -1.45
C LEU A 67 0.00 -13.21 -0.06
N PHE A 68 -1.07 -12.44 0.04
CA PHE A 68 -1.64 -11.92 1.27
C PHE A 68 -2.86 -12.74 1.68
N GLN A 69 -2.91 -13.12 2.95
CA GLN A 69 -4.12 -13.70 3.55
C GLN A 69 -5.16 -12.62 3.83
N GLU A 70 -6.42 -13.00 4.06
CA GLU A 70 -7.52 -12.06 4.30
C GLU A 70 -7.23 -11.04 5.42
N ASP A 71 -6.68 -11.51 6.54
CA ASP A 71 -6.26 -10.63 7.65
C ASP A 71 -5.17 -9.63 7.21
N GLU A 72 -4.20 -10.10 6.42
CA GLU A 72 -3.11 -9.25 5.93
C GLU A 72 -3.61 -8.25 4.87
N VAL A 73 -4.60 -8.61 4.06
CA VAL A 73 -5.26 -7.69 3.14
C VAL A 73 -5.96 -6.58 3.93
N ALA A 74 -6.66 -6.91 5.01
CA ALA A 74 -7.33 -5.92 5.86
C ALA A 74 -6.32 -4.96 6.50
N MET A 75 -5.20 -5.46 7.02
CA MET A 75 -4.11 -4.65 7.58
C MET A 75 -3.48 -3.74 6.51
N LEU A 76 -3.20 -4.29 5.32
CA LEU A 76 -2.62 -3.53 4.21
C LEU A 76 -3.56 -2.43 3.72
N MET A 77 -4.87 -2.71 3.64
CA MET A 77 -5.87 -1.71 3.28
C MET A 77 -5.97 -0.59 4.33
N ASN A 78 -5.80 -0.92 5.62
CA ASN A 78 -5.78 0.09 6.66
C ASN A 78 -4.57 1.02 6.52
N ASP A 79 -3.38 0.45 6.34
CA ASP A 79 -2.16 1.22 6.11
C ASP A 79 -2.29 2.13 4.87
N LEU A 80 -2.78 1.59 3.76
CA LEU A 80 -2.99 2.36 2.53
C LEU A 80 -3.99 3.50 2.72
N ARG A 81 -5.05 3.30 3.50
CA ARG A 81 -6.03 4.34 3.81
C ARG A 81 -5.42 5.49 4.60
N GLU A 82 -4.58 5.19 5.58
CA GLU A 82 -3.86 6.22 6.34
C GLU A 82 -2.91 7.01 5.44
N ILE A 83 -2.16 6.29 4.59
CA ILE A 83 -1.25 6.90 3.62
C ILE A 83 -2.00 7.81 2.66
N MET A 84 -3.14 7.34 2.12
CA MET A 84 -4.01 8.10 1.21
C MET A 84 -4.52 9.38 1.87
N ASN A 85 -4.99 9.30 3.12
CA ASN A 85 -5.44 10.47 3.88
C ASN A 85 -4.32 11.51 4.07
N GLU A 86 -3.10 11.06 4.37
CA GLU A 86 -1.94 11.95 4.54
C GLU A 86 -1.51 12.63 3.23
N VAL A 87 -1.61 11.96 2.08
CA VAL A 87 -1.32 12.57 0.77
C VAL A 87 -2.50 13.38 0.18
N GLY A 88 -3.57 13.55 0.97
CA GLY A 88 -4.78 14.30 0.60
C GLY A 88 -5.62 13.61 -0.47
N LEU A 89 -5.62 12.28 -0.49
CA LEU A 89 -6.45 11.47 -1.37
C LEU A 89 -7.62 10.89 -0.57
N HIS A 90 -8.84 11.24 -0.97
CA HIS A 90 -10.07 10.75 -0.38
C HIS A 90 -10.85 9.97 -1.44
N GLU A 91 -11.21 8.72 -1.14
CA GLU A 91 -12.15 7.93 -1.94
C GLU A 91 -13.60 8.15 -1.53
#